data_AF-A0A0F5FGK9-F1
#
_entry.id   AF-A0A0F5FGK9-F1
#
_cell.length_a   1.000
_cell.length_b   1.000
_cell.length_c   1.000
_cell.angle_alpha   90.00
_cell.angle_beta   90.00
_cell.angle_gamma   90.00
#
_symmetry.space_group_name_H-M   'P 1'
#
loop_
_entity.id
_entity.type
_entity.pdbx_description
1 polymer ?
#
loop_
_entity_poly.entity_id
_entity_poly.type
_entity_poly.pdbx_seq_one_letter_code
_entity_poly.pdbx_strand_id
1 'polypeptide(L)'
;MLRRNLLLAAALTASILPAQAQDTASDTALIGELMAFHGSKAIVEAMSTHCYENTGLDGAYHDAAANWYLRNVGYLDLADRVINRLGGGSEGQQRTAETYGGSQIMSAYNQAPDKTVFCRTFLEQVEGGTLDIDKQLPEILKRAQEISAS
;
A
#
# COMPACT_ATOMS: atom_id res chain seq x y z
N MET A 1 39.25 55.47 -38.11
CA MET A 1 37.85 55.24 -38.52
C MET A 1 37.51 53.81 -38.11
N LEU A 2 36.84 53.57 -36.99
CA LEU A 2 35.43 53.81 -36.63
C LEU A 2 34.55 52.56 -36.90
N ARG A 3 34.18 51.89 -35.80
CA ARG A 3 32.95 51.07 -35.58
C ARG A 3 32.88 49.72 -36.36
N ARG A 4 32.33 48.63 -35.83
CA ARG A 4 31.17 48.53 -34.94
C ARG A 4 31.13 47.18 -34.22
N ASN A 5 31.00 47.25 -32.89
CA ASN A 5 30.50 46.18 -32.02
C ASN A 5 29.13 45.67 -32.50
N LEU A 6 28.89 44.37 -32.38
CA LEU A 6 27.56 43.86 -32.02
C LEU A 6 27.72 42.53 -31.27
N LEU A 7 27.81 42.69 -29.95
CA LEU A 7 27.40 41.70 -28.96
C LEU A 7 25.95 41.30 -29.25
N LEU A 8 25.68 40.00 -29.35
CA LEU A 8 24.35 39.45 -29.12
C LEU A 8 24.52 38.30 -28.15
N ALA A 9 24.50 38.67 -26.87
CA ALA A 9 24.12 37.80 -25.78
C ALA A 9 22.67 37.37 -26.01
N ALA A 10 22.42 36.07 -26.11
CA ALA A 10 21.08 35.52 -26.10
C ALA A 10 21.04 34.29 -25.19
N ALA A 11 20.58 34.57 -23.97
CA ALA A 11 19.83 33.68 -23.09
C ALA A 11 20.44 32.32 -22.74
N LEU A 12 21.24 32.30 -21.66
CA LEU A 12 21.10 31.23 -20.66
C LEU A 12 19.71 31.40 -20.03
N THR A 13 18.68 30.82 -20.63
CA THR A 13 17.50 30.40 -19.86
C THR A 13 17.97 29.25 -18.99
N ALA A 14 18.39 29.56 -17.76
CA ALA A 14 18.43 28.58 -16.70
C ALA A 14 17.01 28.01 -16.58
N SER A 15 16.82 26.82 -17.11
CA SER A 15 15.62 26.01 -16.96
C SER A 15 15.51 25.62 -15.49
N ILE A 16 15.10 26.54 -14.63
CA ILE A 16 14.72 26.28 -13.26
C ILE A 16 13.23 25.90 -13.31
N LEU A 17 12.94 24.66 -13.67
CA LEU A 17 11.63 24.03 -13.55
C LEU A 17 11.84 22.63 -12.96
N PRO A 18 10.92 22.09 -12.15
CA PRO A 18 10.38 22.66 -10.92
C PRO A 18 10.58 21.64 -9.79
N ALA A 19 11.30 21.99 -8.72
CA ALA A 19 11.48 21.11 -7.55
C ALA A 19 10.13 20.59 -6.99
N GLN A 20 9.08 21.42 -7.07
CA GLN A 20 7.75 21.08 -6.57
C GLN A 20 7.04 19.97 -7.37
N ALA A 21 7.35 19.76 -8.65
CA ALA A 21 6.73 18.67 -9.42
C ALA A 21 7.32 17.31 -9.06
N GLN A 22 8.58 17.28 -8.64
CA GLN A 22 9.26 16.05 -8.21
C GLN A 22 8.78 15.61 -6.82
N ASP A 23 8.53 16.57 -5.93
CA ASP A 23 7.93 16.32 -4.61
C ASP A 23 6.50 15.75 -4.76
N THR A 24 5.66 16.35 -5.61
CA THR A 24 4.30 15.84 -5.84
C THR A 24 4.25 14.43 -6.45
N ALA A 25 5.21 14.08 -7.32
CA ALA A 25 5.27 12.76 -7.92
C ALA A 25 5.73 11.70 -6.90
N SER A 26 6.70 12.05 -6.05
CA SER A 26 7.17 11.21 -4.94
C SER A 26 6.07 10.97 -3.91
N ASP A 27 5.32 12.02 -3.56
CA ASP A 27 4.20 11.92 -2.61
C ASP A 27 3.06 11.07 -3.17
N THR A 28 2.74 11.20 -4.46
CA THR A 28 1.73 10.38 -5.12
C THR A 28 2.11 8.90 -5.13
N ALA A 29 3.38 8.58 -5.41
CA ALA A 29 3.88 7.21 -5.36
C ALA A 29 3.78 6.64 -3.94
N LEU A 30 4.20 7.40 -2.93
CA LEU A 30 4.11 6.98 -1.54
C LEU A 30 2.67 6.80 -1.06
N ILE A 31 1.72 7.65 -1.47
CA ILE A 31 0.30 7.45 -1.19
C ILE A 31 -0.15 6.09 -1.74
N GLY A 32 0.24 5.74 -2.97
CA GLY A 32 -0.07 4.43 -3.55
C GLY A 32 0.54 3.26 -2.77
N GLU A 33 1.78 3.40 -2.31
CA GLU A 33 2.47 2.41 -1.47
C GLU A 33 1.79 2.23 -0.11
N LEU A 34 1.37 3.32 0.54
CA LEU A 34 0.65 3.28 1.81
C LEU A 34 -0.75 2.68 1.67
N MET A 35 -1.41 2.87 0.52
CA MET A 35 -2.68 2.21 0.22
C MET A 35 -2.54 0.68 0.14
N ALA A 36 -1.34 0.13 -0.08
CA ALA A 36 -1.11 -1.30 -0.03
C ALA A 36 -1.40 -1.90 1.37
N PHE A 37 -1.38 -1.10 2.44
CA PHE A 37 -1.75 -1.55 3.78
C PHE A 37 -3.23 -1.96 3.85
N HIS A 38 -4.10 -1.17 3.21
CA HIS A 38 -5.51 -1.50 3.02
C HIS A 38 -5.69 -2.69 2.07
N GLY A 39 -4.80 -2.85 1.09
CA GLY A 39 -4.70 -4.05 0.29
C GLY A 39 -4.44 -5.32 1.12
N SER A 40 -3.50 -5.28 2.08
CA SER A 40 -3.25 -6.40 3.01
C SER A 40 -4.48 -6.72 3.86
N LYS A 41 -5.19 -5.70 4.37
CA LYS A 41 -6.46 -5.89 5.09
C LYS A 41 -7.50 -6.59 4.21
N ALA A 42 -7.71 -6.10 2.98
CA ALA A 42 -8.67 -6.68 2.05
C ALA A 42 -8.34 -8.14 1.70
N ILE A 43 -7.05 -8.48 1.58
CA ILE A 43 -6.60 -9.86 1.36
C ILE A 43 -7.00 -10.76 2.53
N VAL A 44 -6.71 -10.35 3.76
CA VAL A 44 -7.03 -11.14 4.96
C VAL A 44 -8.54 -11.30 5.11
N GLU A 45 -9.32 -10.23 4.94
CA GLU A 45 -10.78 -10.26 5.06
C GLU A 45 -11.43 -11.17 4.00
N ALA A 46 -11.01 -11.04 2.74
CA ALA A 46 -11.53 -11.87 1.64
C ALA A 46 -11.23 -13.36 1.87
N MET A 47 -9.97 -13.69 2.19
CA MET A 47 -9.58 -15.09 2.36
C MET A 47 -10.11 -15.74 3.62
N SER A 48 -10.26 -14.97 4.70
CA SER A 48 -10.88 -15.50 5.91
C SER A 48 -12.33 -15.92 5.64
N THR A 49 -13.07 -15.15 4.85
CA THR A 49 -14.43 -15.50 4.43
C THR A 49 -14.46 -16.75 3.55
N HIS A 50 -13.68 -16.77 2.47
CA HIS A 50 -13.69 -17.88 1.53
C HIS A 50 -13.16 -19.19 2.14
N CYS A 51 -12.15 -19.11 3.00
CA CYS A 51 -11.62 -20.29 3.65
C CYS A 51 -12.52 -20.79 4.78
N TYR A 52 -13.20 -19.89 5.51
CA TYR A 52 -14.28 -20.27 6.42
C TYR A 52 -15.35 -21.10 5.69
N GLU A 53 -15.84 -20.63 4.54
CA GLU A 53 -16.83 -21.35 3.74
C GLU A 53 -16.30 -22.69 3.19
N ASN A 54 -15.09 -22.69 2.62
CA ASN A 54 -14.50 -23.87 2.01
C ASN A 54 -14.17 -25.00 3.01
N THR A 55 -13.88 -24.65 4.27
CA THR A 55 -13.48 -25.62 5.31
C THR A 55 -14.63 -26.11 6.18
N GLY A 56 -15.88 -25.78 5.82
CA GLY A 56 -17.06 -26.23 6.56
C GLY A 56 -17.38 -25.36 7.77
N LEU A 57 -17.19 -24.04 7.64
CA LEU A 57 -17.49 -23.03 8.64
C LEU A 57 -16.55 -23.07 9.86
N ASP A 58 -15.26 -23.30 9.64
CA ASP A 58 -14.25 -23.28 10.69
C ASP A 58 -14.03 -21.84 11.20
N GLY A 59 -14.47 -21.57 12.43
CA GLY A 59 -14.38 -20.25 13.06
C GLY A 59 -12.95 -19.72 13.23
N ALA A 60 -11.93 -20.58 13.18
CA ALA A 60 -10.54 -20.19 13.32
C ALA A 60 -10.11 -19.11 12.30
N TYR A 61 -10.68 -19.10 11.10
CA TYR A 61 -10.37 -18.09 10.09
C TYR A 61 -10.85 -16.69 10.49
N HIS A 62 -12.03 -16.56 11.11
CA HIS A 62 -12.52 -15.27 11.60
C HIS A 62 -11.74 -14.80 12.83
N ASP A 63 -11.40 -15.73 13.74
CA ASP A 63 -10.59 -15.42 14.91
C ASP A 63 -9.17 -14.96 14.50
N ALA A 64 -8.55 -15.64 13.54
CA ALA A 64 -7.26 -15.26 13.00
C ALA A 64 -7.30 -13.88 12.32
N ALA A 65 -8.35 -13.58 11.54
CA ALA A 65 -8.54 -12.26 10.92
C ALA A 65 -8.70 -11.14 11.96
N ALA A 66 -9.49 -11.38 13.02
CA ALA A 66 -9.67 -10.42 14.10
C ALA A 66 -8.35 -10.17 14.84
N ASN A 67 -7.60 -11.23 15.14
CA ASN A 67 -6.29 -11.12 15.78
C ASN A 67 -5.27 -10.40 14.88
N TRP A 68 -5.28 -10.67 13.58
CA TRP A 68 -4.49 -9.91 12.61
C TRP A 68 -4.84 -8.43 12.65
N TYR A 69 -6.13 -8.07 12.65
CA TYR A 69 -6.55 -6.67 12.71
C TYR A 69 -6.06 -5.99 14.00
N LEU A 70 -6.15 -6.66 15.15
CA LEU A 70 -5.65 -6.11 16.42
C LEU A 70 -4.14 -5.83 16.39
N ARG A 71 -3.34 -6.66 15.71
CA ARG A 71 -1.90 -6.41 15.55
C ARG A 71 -1.59 -5.30 14.56
N ASN A 72 -2.45 -5.07 13.58
CA ASN A 72 -2.17 -4.21 12.42
C ASN A 72 -2.93 -2.88 12.39
N VAL A 73 -3.94 -2.68 13.25
CA VAL A 73 -4.78 -1.48 13.26
C VAL A 73 -3.98 -0.19 13.44
N GLY A 74 -2.92 -0.21 14.26
CA GLY A 74 -2.03 0.94 14.42
C GLY A 74 -1.26 1.32 13.15
N TYR A 75 -0.94 0.34 12.30
CA TYR A 75 -0.27 0.59 11.02
C TYR A 75 -1.24 1.12 9.97
N LEU A 76 -2.48 0.63 9.95
CA LEU A 76 -3.56 1.15 9.10
C LEU A 76 -3.85 2.61 9.43
N ASP A 77 -4.02 2.93 10.71
CA ASP A 77 -4.24 4.30 11.19
C ASP A 77 -3.04 5.23 10.90
N LEU A 78 -1.80 4.73 11.04
CA LEU A 78 -0.62 5.47 10.61
C LEU A 78 -0.64 5.79 9.10
N ALA A 79 -0.95 4.80 8.26
CA ALA A 79 -1.04 4.98 6.82
C ALA A 79 -2.09 6.05 6.48
N ASP A 80 -3.28 5.98 7.06
CA ASP A 80 -4.37 6.95 6.83
C ASP A 80 -3.94 8.38 7.17
N ARG A 81 -3.28 8.58 8.33
CA ARG A 81 -2.78 9.90 8.71
C ARG A 81 -1.73 10.43 7.73
N VAL A 82 -0.78 9.59 7.31
CA VAL A 82 0.29 10.01 6.39
C VAL A 82 -0.29 10.30 5.00
N ILE A 83 -1.17 9.44 4.49
CA ILE A 83 -1.90 9.65 3.24
C ILE A 83 -2.62 11.00 3.24
N ASN A 84 -3.37 11.29 4.31
CA ASN A 84 -4.09 12.55 4.46
C ASN A 84 -3.14 13.76 4.52
N ARG A 85 -2.01 13.64 5.22
CA ARG A 85 -0.98 14.69 5.28
C ARG A 85 -0.38 15.00 3.92
N LEU A 86 -0.22 13.99 3.06
CA LEU A 86 0.30 14.13 1.70
C LEU A 86 -0.77 14.56 0.68
N GLY A 87 -2.00 14.86 1.13
CA GLY A 87 -3.11 15.28 0.27
C GLY A 87 -3.76 14.15 -0.52
N GLY A 88 -3.55 12.89 -0.12
CA GLY A 88 -4.25 11.71 -0.63
C GLY A 88 -5.54 11.40 0.16
N GLY A 89 -6.02 10.16 0.02
CA GLY A 89 -7.10 9.63 0.88
C GLY A 89 -8.51 9.74 0.28
N SER A 90 -8.62 9.98 -1.04
CA SER A 90 -9.92 9.90 -1.69
C SER A 90 -10.47 8.46 -1.61
N GLU A 91 -11.78 8.30 -1.36
CA GLU A 91 -12.41 6.98 -1.26
C GLU A 91 -12.12 6.07 -2.48
N GLY A 92 -11.95 6.67 -3.66
CA GLY A 92 -11.60 5.94 -4.88
C GLY A 92 -10.23 5.29 -4.83
N GLN A 93 -9.23 5.91 -4.18
CA GLN A 93 -7.88 5.36 -4.06
C GLN A 93 -7.86 4.16 -3.12
N GLN A 94 -8.50 4.27 -1.95
CA GLN A 94 -8.59 3.16 -1.01
C GLN A 94 -9.35 1.98 -1.62
N ARG A 95 -10.53 2.23 -2.21
CA ARG A 95 -11.33 1.18 -2.87
C ARG A 95 -10.56 0.48 -3.99
N THR A 96 -9.74 1.22 -4.73
CA THR A 96 -8.88 0.64 -5.78
C THR A 96 -7.85 -0.30 -5.18
N ALA A 97 -7.19 0.08 -4.08
CA ALA A 97 -6.20 -0.76 -3.43
C ALA A 97 -6.81 -2.01 -2.78
N GLU A 98 -7.97 -1.87 -2.13
CA GLU A 98 -8.73 -2.99 -1.59
C GLU A 98 -9.17 -3.96 -2.70
N THR A 99 -9.72 -3.42 -3.80
CA THR A 99 -10.14 -4.20 -4.97
C THR A 99 -8.95 -4.93 -5.59
N TYR A 100 -7.82 -4.24 -5.74
CA TYR A 100 -6.60 -4.83 -6.29
C TYR A 100 -6.10 -5.98 -5.41
N GLY A 101 -5.89 -5.73 -4.11
CA GLY A 101 -5.45 -6.76 -3.17
C GLY A 101 -6.39 -7.98 -3.14
N GLY A 102 -7.69 -7.74 -3.00
CA GLY A 102 -8.71 -8.78 -3.05
C GLY A 102 -8.68 -9.58 -4.36
N SER A 103 -8.60 -8.91 -5.52
CA SER A 103 -8.55 -9.60 -6.81
C SER A 103 -7.32 -10.49 -6.98
N GLN A 104 -6.16 -10.04 -6.48
CA GLN A 104 -4.90 -10.78 -6.60
C GLN A 104 -4.95 -12.06 -5.78
N ILE A 105 -5.42 -11.99 -4.52
CA ILE A 105 -5.50 -13.18 -3.69
C ILE A 105 -6.59 -14.13 -4.15
N MET A 106 -7.72 -13.61 -4.66
CA MET A 106 -8.77 -14.46 -5.25
C MET A 106 -8.28 -15.19 -6.50
N SER A 107 -7.45 -14.54 -7.32
CA SER A 107 -6.81 -15.20 -8.45
C SER A 107 -5.91 -16.35 -7.99
N ALA A 108 -5.07 -16.13 -6.98
CA ALA A 108 -4.21 -17.16 -6.40
C ALA A 108 -5.03 -18.31 -5.79
N TYR A 109 -6.06 -17.98 -5.02
CA TYR A 109 -7.01 -18.96 -4.47
C TYR A 109 -7.62 -19.81 -5.57
N ASN A 110 -8.16 -19.19 -6.63
CA ASN A 110 -8.82 -19.91 -7.74
C ASN A 110 -7.85 -20.82 -8.51
N GLN A 111 -6.59 -20.43 -8.64
CA GLN A 111 -5.55 -21.22 -9.30
C GLN A 111 -4.98 -22.35 -8.42
N ALA A 112 -5.17 -22.31 -7.10
CA ALA A 112 -4.65 -23.34 -6.20
C ALA A 112 -5.23 -24.73 -6.54
N PRO A 113 -4.40 -25.77 -6.71
CA PRO A 113 -4.88 -27.12 -7.03
C PRO A 113 -5.65 -27.78 -5.89
N ASP A 114 -5.34 -27.40 -4.65
CA ASP A 114 -6.00 -27.87 -3.44
C ASP A 114 -6.35 -26.67 -2.55
N LYS A 115 -7.66 -26.41 -2.43
CA LYS A 115 -8.18 -25.28 -1.63
C LYS A 115 -8.00 -25.51 -0.13
N THR A 116 -8.02 -26.76 0.32
CA THR A 116 -7.82 -27.11 1.73
C THR A 116 -6.39 -26.81 2.15
N VAL A 117 -5.41 -27.20 1.33
CA VAL A 117 -3.99 -26.89 1.59
C VAL A 117 -3.75 -25.38 1.51
N PHE A 118 -4.35 -24.69 0.54
CA PHE A 118 -4.27 -23.23 0.44
C PHE A 118 -4.78 -22.56 1.71
N CYS A 119 -5.99 -22.91 2.15
CA CYS A 119 -6.63 -22.31 3.30
C CYS A 119 -5.88 -22.58 4.60
N ARG A 120 -5.40 -23.80 4.82
CA ARG A 120 -4.55 -24.10 5.98
C ARG A 120 -3.26 -23.26 5.98
N THR A 121 -2.59 -23.16 4.84
CA THR A 121 -1.37 -22.32 4.71
C THR A 121 -1.69 -20.85 4.98
N PHE A 122 -2.80 -20.34 4.46
CA PHE A 122 -3.26 -18.98 4.73
C PHE A 122 -3.45 -18.75 6.23
N LEU A 123 -4.17 -19.65 6.91
CA LEU A 123 -4.41 -19.57 8.35
C LEU A 123 -3.08 -19.52 9.12
N GLU A 124 -2.16 -20.45 8.84
CA GLU A 124 -0.83 -20.50 9.46
C GLU A 124 -0.03 -19.20 9.25
N GLN A 125 -0.12 -18.59 8.06
CA GLN A 125 0.55 -17.32 7.76
C GLN A 125 -0.09 -16.12 8.48
N VAL A 126 -1.42 -16.11 8.65
CA VAL A 126 -2.12 -15.08 9.42
C VAL A 126 -1.78 -15.21 10.92
N GLU A 127 -1.83 -16.42 11.47
CA GLU A 127 -1.56 -16.68 12.89
C GLU A 127 -0.08 -16.47 13.24
N GLY A 128 0.83 -16.94 12.39
CA GLY A 128 2.27 -16.69 12.51
C GLY A 128 2.67 -15.23 12.23
N GLY A 129 1.71 -14.42 11.78
CA GLY A 129 1.89 -13.00 11.48
C GLY A 129 2.78 -12.76 10.26
N THR A 130 3.01 -13.74 9.39
CA THR A 130 3.73 -13.54 8.12
C THR A 130 3.02 -12.51 7.24
N LEU A 131 1.69 -12.41 7.37
CA LEU A 131 0.89 -11.40 6.69
C LEU A 131 0.74 -10.09 7.46
N ASP A 132 1.44 -9.90 8.58
CA ASP A 132 1.43 -8.61 9.29
C ASP A 132 2.15 -7.54 8.45
N ILE A 133 1.62 -6.31 8.47
CA ILE A 133 2.06 -5.20 7.62
C ILE A 133 3.54 -4.87 7.85
N ASP A 134 4.00 -4.93 9.10
CA ASP A 134 5.40 -4.69 9.45
C ASP A 134 6.37 -5.74 8.87
N LYS A 135 5.89 -6.94 8.56
CA LYS A 135 6.68 -7.99 7.89
C LYS A 135 6.55 -7.94 6.36
N GLN A 136 5.36 -7.61 5.86
CA GLN A 136 5.13 -7.52 4.42
C GLN A 136 5.73 -6.27 3.79
N LEU A 137 5.64 -5.14 4.49
CA LEU A 137 5.94 -3.80 3.96
C LEU A 137 6.86 -3.00 4.91
N PRO A 138 7.99 -3.57 5.40
CA PRO A 138 8.80 -2.94 6.46
C PRO A 138 9.34 -1.56 6.06
N GLU A 139 9.83 -1.42 4.83
CA GLU A 139 10.42 -0.15 4.35
C GLU A 139 9.37 0.95 4.17
N ILE A 140 8.17 0.59 3.69
CA ILE A 140 7.06 1.54 3.54
C ILE A 140 6.57 1.99 4.93
N LEU A 141 6.45 1.05 5.87
CA LEU A 141 6.10 1.35 7.26
C LEU A 141 7.11 2.31 7.90
N LYS A 142 8.41 2.03 7.74
CA LYS A 142 9.46 2.89 8.26
C LYS A 142 9.35 4.31 7.69
N ARG A 143 9.15 4.44 6.37
CA ARG A 143 8.97 5.75 5.72
C ARG A 143 7.72 6.49 6.23
N ALA A 144 6.63 5.78 6.47
CA ALA A 144 5.42 6.34 7.08
C ALA A 144 5.69 6.89 8.49
N GLN A 145 6.44 6.14 9.30
CA GLN A 145 6.83 6.54 10.66
C GLN A 145 7.71 7.80 10.65
N GLU A 146 8.69 7.87 9.74
CA GLU A 146 9.57 9.04 9.57
C GLU A 146 8.78 10.30 9.22
N ILE A 147 7.81 10.21 8.31
CA ILE A 147 6.94 11.34 7.93
C ILE A 147 6.01 11.73 9.08
N SER A 148 5.48 10.76 9.82
CA SER A 148 4.59 11.05 10.96
C SER A 148 5.32 11.68 12.15
N ALA A 149 6.63 11.47 12.28
CA ALA A 149 7.45 12.06 13.34
C ALA A 149 8.00 13.46 13.00
N SER A 150 7.86 13.88 11.73
CA SER A 150 8.32 15.19 11.20
C SER A 150 7.27 16.27 11.33
#